data_AF-A0A1C3K1N5-F1
#
_entry.id   AF-A0A1C3K1N5-F1
#
_cell.length_a   1.000
_cell.length_b   1.000
_cell.length_c   1.000
_cell.angle_alpha   90.00
_cell.angle_beta   90.00
_cell.angle_gamma   90.00
#
_symmetry.space_group_name_H-M   'P 1'
#
loop_
_entity.id
_entity.type
_entity.pdbx_description
1 polymer ?
#
loop_
_entity_poly.entity_id
_entity_poly.type
_entity_poly.pdbx_seq_one_letter_code
_entity_poly.pdbx_strand_id
1 'polypeptide(L)' 'MIFDTSKTEPRSGKIFLIDHPDGLRIKELRREIDGSWVLGSRNADKRRYPDERVDPEHASRLKIHGEFVYRQGG' A
#
# COMPACT_ATOMS: atom_id res chain seq x y z
N MET A 1 -9.81 -2.22 -13.16
CA MET A 1 -8.80 -1.55 -12.28
C MET A 1 -7.51 -1.46 -13.07
N ILE A 2 -6.82 -0.32 -13.00
CA ILE A 2 -5.59 -0.06 -13.77
C ILE A 2 -4.50 0.40 -12.79
N PHE A 3 -3.31 -0.15 -12.96
CA PHE A 3 -2.09 0.27 -12.27
C PHE A 3 -1.08 0.84 -13.27
N ASP A 4 -0.39 1.89 -12.85
CA ASP A 4 0.77 2.45 -13.54
C ASP A 4 2.03 1.79 -12.99
N THR A 5 2.57 0.83 -13.76
CA THR A 5 3.72 0.01 -13.36
C THR A 5 5.05 0.77 -13.43
N SER A 6 5.07 1.99 -13.99
CA SER A 6 6.25 2.87 -13.93
C SER A 6 6.45 3.50 -12.54
N LYS A 7 5.39 3.51 -11.71
CA LYS A 7 5.40 4.11 -10.37
C LYS A 7 5.59 3.06 -9.29
N THR A 8 6.85 2.81 -8.94
CA THR A 8 7.24 1.83 -7.92
C THR A 8 7.77 2.45 -6.64
N GLU A 9 7.74 3.77 -6.51
CA GLU A 9 8.16 4.48 -5.30
C GLU A 9 6.95 4.74 -4.37
N PRO A 10 7.09 4.46 -3.06
CA PRO A 10 5.99 4.65 -2.11
C PRO A 10 5.68 6.14 -1.92
N ARG A 11 4.40 6.48 -1.97
CA ARG A 11 3.89 7.85 -1.73
C ARG A 11 2.75 7.83 -0.73
N SER A 12 2.82 8.70 0.28
CA SER A 12 1.79 8.79 1.31
C SER A 12 0.43 9.18 0.71
N GLY A 13 -0.63 8.50 1.13
CA GLY A 13 -2.00 8.68 0.66
C GLY A 13 -2.28 8.07 -0.73
N LYS A 14 -1.33 7.35 -1.33
CA LYS A 14 -1.52 6.65 -2.60
C LYS A 14 -1.74 5.15 -2.37
N ILE A 15 -2.44 4.54 -3.33
CA ILE A 15 -2.77 3.12 -3.31
C ILE A 15 -1.81 2.41 -4.27
N PHE A 16 -1.23 1.31 -3.81
CA PHE A 16 -0.25 0.54 -4.57
C PHE A 16 -0.60 -0.94 -4.59
N LEU A 17 -0.16 -1.61 -5.65
CA LEU A 17 -0.04 -3.06 -5.70
C LEU A 17 1.31 -3.46 -5.09
N ILE A 18 1.28 -4.27 -4.05
CA ILE A 18 2.47 -4.68 -3.29
C ILE A 18 2.59 -6.20 -3.20
N ASP A 19 3.81 -6.68 -3.07
CA ASP A 19 4.10 -8.06 -2.68
C ASP A 19 3.81 -8.25 -1.17
N HIS A 20 3.16 -9.37 -0.83
CA HIS A 20 2.90 -9.79 0.56
C HIS A 20 3.07 -11.32 0.65
N PRO A 21 3.43 -11.89 1.81
CA PRO A 21 3.61 -13.35 1.97
C PRO A 21 2.46 -14.23 1.44
N ASP A 22 1.23 -13.72 1.49
CA ASP A 22 0.01 -14.42 1.02
C ASP A 22 -0.34 -14.13 -0.45
N GLY A 23 0.54 -13.47 -1.19
CA GLY A 23 0.33 -13.01 -2.57
C GLY A 23 0.08 -11.50 -2.68
N LEU A 24 -0.16 -11.03 -3.90
CA LEU A 24 -0.29 -9.60 -4.18
C LEU A 24 -1.45 -8.95 -3.43
N ARG A 25 -1.19 -7.78 -2.83
CA ARG A 25 -2.19 -6.99 -2.09
C ARG A 25 -2.29 -5.57 -2.61
N ILE A 26 -3.46 -4.97 -2.43
CA ILE A 26 -3.72 -3.56 -2.75
C ILE A 26 -3.90 -2.81 -1.44
N LYS A 27 -2.99 -1.87 -1.16
CA LYS A 27 -2.96 -1.13 0.10
C LYS A 27 -2.77 0.36 -0.17
N GLU A 28 -3.44 1.17 0.63
CA GLU A 28 -3.09 2.58 0.79
C GLU A 28 -1.88 2.67 1.70
N LEU A 29 -0.83 3.36 1.24
CA LEU A 29 0.37 3.60 2.03
C LEU A 29 0.25 4.97 2.70
N ARG A 30 0.44 5.03 4.01
CA ARG A 30 0.53 6.29 4.78
C ARG A 30 1.88 6.35 5.48
N ARG A 31 2.58 7.46 5.33
CA ARG A 31 3.83 7.70 6.04
C ARG A 31 3.56 8.40 7.35
N GLU A 32 4.06 7.83 8.44
CA GLU A 32 3.96 8.42 9.78
C GLU A 32 5.13 9.35 10.07
N ILE A 33 5.00 10.16 11.13
CA ILE A 33 6.02 11.15 11.54
C ILE A 33 7.34 10.48 11.91
N ASP A 34 7.30 9.26 12.49
CA ASP A 34 8.49 8.48 12.81
C ASP A 34 9.14 7.82 11.58
N GLY A 35 8.62 8.09 10.39
CA GLY A 35 9.14 7.61 9.12
C GLY A 35 8.65 6.22 8.73
N SER A 36 7.89 5.54 9.58
CA SER A 36 7.29 4.24 9.27
C SER A 36 6.20 4.36 8.20
N TRP A 37 5.92 3.25 7.54
CA TRP A 37 4.81 3.10 6.62
C TRP A 37 3.68 2.31 7.26
N VAL A 38 2.46 2.78 7.10
CA VAL A 38 1.23 2.07 7.45
C VAL A 38 0.52 1.66 6.17
N LEU A 39 0.29 0.35 6.03
CA LEU A 39 -0.32 -0.31 4.88
C LEU A 39 -1.77 -0.64 5.22
N GLY A 40 -2.69 0.21 4.77
CA GLY A 40 -4.10 0.10 5.11
C GLY A 40 -4.98 -0.38 3.96
N SER A 41 -5.98 -1.19 4.28
CA SER A 41 -7.14 -1.36 3.39
C SER A 41 -8.08 -0.17 3.57
N ARG A 42 -8.71 0.33 2.50
CA ARG A 42 -9.77 1.36 2.60
C ARG A 42 -11.09 0.75 3.08
N ASN A 43 -11.07 0.18 4.28
CA ASN A 43 -12.20 -0.41 4.98
C ASN A 43 -12.24 0.15 6.41
N ALA A 44 -13.42 0.55 6.88
CA ALA A 44 -13.63 1.09 8.22
C ALA A 44 -13.46 0.03 9.32
N ASP A 45 -13.74 -1.25 9.02
CA ASP A 45 -13.57 -2.34 9.98
C ASP A 45 -12.10 -2.79 10.06
N LYS A 46 -11.33 -2.08 10.89
CA LYS A 46 -9.93 -2.40 11.17
C LYS A 46 -9.74 -3.61 12.08
N ARG A 47 -10.81 -4.16 12.66
CA ARG A 47 -10.73 -5.42 13.40
C ARG A 47 -10.62 -6.59 12.43
N ARG A 48 -11.36 -6.54 11.32
CA ARG A 48 -11.30 -7.55 10.26
C ARG A 48 -10.20 -7.29 9.23
N TYR A 49 -9.87 -6.03 8.98
CA TYR A 49 -8.85 -5.61 8.02
C TYR A 49 -7.82 -4.69 8.69
N PRO A 50 -7.00 -5.24 9.60
CA PRO A 50 -6.04 -4.46 10.34
C PRO A 50 -5.01 -3.80 9.43
N ASP A 51 -4.53 -2.65 9.87
CA ASP A 51 -3.42 -1.97 9.22
C ASP A 51 -2.11 -2.69 9.59
N GLU A 52 -1.20 -2.80 8.63
CA GLU A 52 0.12 -3.37 8.83
C GLU A 52 1.15 -2.24 8.93
N ARG A 53 2.06 -2.30 9.89
CA ARG A 53 3.14 -1.32 10.06
C ARG A 53 4.44 -1.89 9.52
N VAL A 54 5.16 -1.09 8.76
CA VAL A 54 6.52 -1.35 8.29
C VAL A 54 7.42 -0.26 8.82
N ASP A 55 8.37 -0.65 9.66
CA ASP A 55 9.34 0.25 10.24
C ASP A 55 10.28 0.83 9.16
N PRO A 56 10.86 2.02 9.37
CA PRO A 56 11.74 2.67 8.39
C PRO A 56 12.87 1.76 7.89
N GLU A 57 13.45 0.96 8.78
CA GLU A 57 14.53 0.01 8.48
C GLU A 57 14.11 -1.10 7.51
N HIS A 58 12.81 -1.40 7.45
CA HIS A 58 12.23 -2.43 6.60
C HIS A 58 11.56 -1.85 5.34
N ALA A 59 11.49 -0.52 5.19
CA ALA A 59 10.81 0.13 4.07
C ALA A 59 11.38 -0.28 2.70
N SER A 60 12.69 -0.58 2.62
CA SER A 60 13.34 -1.07 1.40
C SER A 60 12.87 -2.46 0.95
N ARG A 61 12.24 -3.24 1.85
CA ARG A 61 11.67 -4.56 1.53
C ARG A 61 10.25 -4.46 0.96
N LEU A 62 9.65 -3.27 0.98
CA LEU A 62 8.32 -3.05 0.42
C LEU A 62 8.41 -3.05 -1.10
N LYS A 63 8.10 -4.19 -1.71
CA LYS A 63 8.14 -4.37 -3.16
C LYS A 63 6.82 -3.89 -3.78
N ILE A 64 6.89 -2.77 -4.47
CA ILE A 64 5.77 -2.14 -5.16
C ILE A 64 5.82 -2.46 -6.65
N HIS A 65 4.68 -2.88 -7.20
CA HIS A 65 4.54 -3.24 -8.61
C HIS A 65 3.89 -2.13 -9.46
N GLY A 66 3.22 -1.16 -8.83
CA GLY A 66 2.61 -0.04 -9.52
C GLY A 66 1.63 0.74 -8.66
N GLU A 67 1.38 1.98 -9.03
CA GLU A 67 0.40 2.85 -8.39
C GLU A 67 -0.99 2.63 -9.00
N PHE A 68 -2.02 2.54 -8.18
CA PHE A 68 -3.41 2.49 -8.64
C PHE A 68 -3.81 3.83 -9.28
N VAL A 69 -4.29 3.78 -10.52
CA VAL A 69 -4.71 4.99 -11.26
C VAL A 69 -6.22 5.05 -11.41
N TYR A 70 -6.90 3.92 -11.56
CA TYR A 70 -8.30 3.94 -11.94
C TYR A 70 -9.07 2.64 -11.67
N ARG A 71 -10.38 2.79 -11.41
CA ARG A 71 -11.41 1.75 -11.41
C ARG A 71 -12.50 2.16 -12.41
N GLN A 72 -12.72 1.37 -13.47
CA GLN A 72 -13.99 1.41 -14.23
C GLN A 72 -15.11 0.85 -13.31
N GLY A 73 -16.29 1.47 -13.34
CA GLY A 73 -17.53 0.93 -12.77
C GLY A 73 -17.90 1.43 -11.38
N GLY A 74 -18.80 2.40 -11.34
CA GLY A 74 -19.84 2.51 -10.32
C GLY A 74 -21.05 1.70 -10.77
#